data_AF-A0A7X9PA00-F1
#
_entry.id   AF-A0A7X9PA00-F1
#
_cell.length_a   1.000
_cell.length_b   1.000
_cell.length_c   1.000
_cell.angle_alpha   90.00
_cell.angle_beta   90.00
_cell.angle_gamma   90.00
#
_symmetry.space_group_name_H-M   'P 1'
#
loop_
_entity.id
_entity.type
_entity.pdbx_description
1 polymer ?
#
loop_
_entity_poly.entity_id
_entity_poly.type
_entity_poly.pdbx_seq_one_letter_code
_entity_poly.pdbx_strand_id
1 'polypeptide(L)' 'DGAGAGGIAPGSLVRFRDGSLRGRVGTLFEVNARGEARVMLGLFTTRVPVEQLAEVRRRTESS' A
#
# COMPACT_ATOMS: atom_id res chain seq x y z
N ASP A 1 -16.12 9.53 -10.24
CA ASP A 1 -15.61 8.26 -10.83
C ASP A 1 -14.12 8.08 -10.62
N GLY A 2 -13.71 7.60 -9.44
CA GLY A 2 -12.30 7.46 -9.06
C GLY A 2 -11.97 6.05 -8.58
N ALA A 3 -12.21 5.03 -9.41
CA ALA A 3 -11.79 3.66 -9.13
C ALA A 3 -10.64 3.28 -10.08
N GLY A 4 -9.47 3.86 -9.85
CA GLY A 4 -8.24 3.53 -10.56
C GLY A 4 -7.13 3.29 -9.55
N ALA A 5 -6.53 2.09 -9.57
CA ALA A 5 -5.55 1.56 -8.60
C ALA A 5 -6.15 1.10 -7.24
N GLY A 6 -6.90 0.00 -7.28
CA GLY A 6 -6.96 -0.97 -6.17
C GLY A 6 -7.63 -0.54 -4.86
N GLY A 7 -8.27 0.62 -4.78
CA GLY A 7 -9.07 1.03 -3.61
C GLY A 7 -8.27 1.31 -2.32
N ILE A 8 -6.93 1.30 -2.40
CA ILE A 8 -6.06 1.55 -1.23
C ILE A 8 -5.82 3.06 -1.12
N ALA A 9 -6.25 3.65 -0.02
CA ALA A 9 -6.10 5.08 0.23
C ALA A 9 -4.68 5.43 0.74
N PRO A 10 -4.15 6.62 0.40
CA PRO A 10 -3.01 7.19 1.11
C PRO A 10 -3.23 7.16 2.64
N GLY A 11 -2.20 6.75 3.38
CA GLY A 11 -2.27 6.52 4.83
C GLY A 11 -2.70 5.10 5.23
N SER A 12 -3.18 4.28 4.29
CA SER A 12 -3.47 2.87 4.58
C SER A 12 -2.20 2.07 4.86
N LEU A 13 -2.31 1.11 5.78
CA LEU A 13 -1.29 0.10 5.98
C LEU A 13 -1.37 -0.93 4.85
N VAL A 14 -0.23 -1.21 4.23
CA VAL A 14 -0.12 -2.14 3.10
C VAL A 14 0.92 -3.19 3.40
N ARG A 15 0.64 -4.43 2.99
CA ARG A 15 1.55 -5.56 3.04
C ARG A 15 2.06 -5.87 1.64
N PHE A 16 3.37 -6.06 1.54
CA PHE A 16 4.01 -6.48 0.29
C PHE A 16 3.72 -7.97 0.05
N ARG A 17 3.12 -8.29 -1.11
CA ARG A 17 2.77 -9.65 -1.53
C ARG A 17 3.93 -10.37 -2.22
N ASP A 18 4.81 -9.60 -2.86
CA ASP A 18 5.87 -10.13 -3.71
C ASP A 18 7.18 -9.35 -3.59
N GLY A 19 8.24 -9.87 -4.20
CA GLY A 19 9.58 -9.26 -4.23
C GLY A 19 10.37 -9.37 -2.93
N SER A 20 11.49 -8.64 -2.84
CA SER A 20 12.42 -8.69 -1.70
C SER A 20 11.82 -8.21 -0.37
N LEU A 21 10.74 -7.44 -0.43
CA LEU A 21 10.02 -6.92 0.73
C LEU A 21 8.80 -7.77 1.09
N ARG A 22 8.57 -8.91 0.43
CA ARG A 22 7.42 -9.79 0.66
C ARG A 22 7.21 -10.05 2.16
N GLY A 23 5.97 -9.87 2.59
CA GLY A 23 5.54 -10.06 3.98
C GLY A 23 5.74 -8.85 4.88
N ARG A 24 6.53 -7.84 4.50
CA ARG A 24 6.69 -6.60 5.25
C ARG A 24 5.41 -5.76 5.18
N VAL A 25 5.26 -4.86 6.16
CA VAL A 25 4.16 -3.90 6.24
C VAL A 25 4.74 -2.50 6.23
N GLY A 26 4.12 -1.61 5.46
CA GLY A 26 4.45 -0.19 5.42
C GLY A 26 3.19 0.65 5.29
N THR A 27 3.38 1.97 5.26
CA THR A 27 2.30 2.93 5.08
C THR A 27 2.33 3.44 3.64
N LEU A 28 1.20 3.36 2.95
CA LEU A 28 1.05 3.93 1.62
C LEU A 28 1.08 5.46 1.72
N PHE A 29 1.95 6.12 0.97
CA PHE A 29 2.06 7.58 0.94
C PHE A 29 1.33 8.18 -0.27
N GLU A 30 1.57 7.62 -1.45
CA GLU A 30 0.95 8.08 -2.71
C GLU A 30 0.91 6.92 -3.72
N VAL A 31 0.00 7.02 -4.69
CA VAL A 31 0.00 6.20 -5.90
C VAL A 31 0.00 7.15 -7.09
N ASN A 32 0.95 7.00 -8.01
CA ASN A 32 1.02 7.85 -9.20
C ASN A 32 0.09 7.34 -10.32
N ALA A 33 -0.08 8.15 -11.37
CA ALA A 33 -0.93 7.80 -12.51
C ALA A 33 -0.48 6.56 -13.31
N ARG A 34 0.74 6.05 -13.05
CA ARG A 34 1.28 4.83 -13.66
C ARG A 34 1.06 3.58 -12.80
N GLY A 35 0.41 3.72 -11.64
CA GLY A 35 0.16 2.61 -10.72
C GLY A 35 1.35 2.27 -9.81
N GLU A 36 2.37 3.12 -9.70
CA GLU A 36 3.42 2.92 -8.71
C GLU A 36 3.00 3.52 -7.36
N ALA A 37 3.04 2.69 -6.33
CA ALA A 37 2.81 3.05 -4.96
C ALA A 37 4.13 3.40 -4.26
N ARG A 38 4.16 4.57 -3.62
CA ARG A 38 5.23 4.94 -2.71
C ARG A 38 4.86 4.51 -1.30
N VAL A 39 5.66 3.62 -0.73
CA VAL A 39 5.41 3.03 0.58
C VAL A 39 6.53 3.40 1.53
N MET A 40 6.17 3.87 2.73
CA MET A 40 7.09 4.16 3.80
C MET A 40 7.25 2.93 4.71
N LEU A 41 8.50 2.53 4.95
CA LEU A 41 8.93 1.39 5.75
C LEU A 41 9.95 1.89 6.78
N GLY A 42 9.49 2.22 7.98
CA GLY A 42 10.32 2.88 8.99
C GLY A 42 10.83 4.22 8.45
N LEU A 43 12.16 4.39 8.40
CA LEU A 43 12.83 5.60 7.89
C LEU A 43 13.07 5.59 6.38
N PHE A 44 12.74 4.50 5.69
CA PHE A 44 12.97 4.35 4.25
C PHE A 44 11.67 4.50 3.46
N THR A 45 11.76 5.00 2.23
CA THR A 45 10.67 4.96 1.27
C THR A 45 11.05 4.14 0.05
N THR A 46 10.14 3.30 -0.42
CA THR A 46 10.31 2.51 -1.64
C THR A 46 9.17 2.76 -2.62
N ARG A 47 9.43 2.54 -3.91
CA ARG A 47 8.41 2.56 -4.96
C ARG A 47 8.24 1.14 -5.48
N VAL A 48 6.99 0.68 -5.49
CA VAL A 48 6.62 -0.64 -6.01
C VAL A 48 5.30 -0.53 -6.77
N PRO A 49 5.04 -1.42 -7.74
CA PRO A 49 3.73 -1.47 -8.38
C PRO A 49 2.63 -1.77 -7.35
N VAL A 50 1.50 -1.05 -7.44
CA VAL A 50 0.39 -1.18 -6.48
C VAL A 50 -0.19 -2.60 -6.44
N GLU A 51 -0.11 -3.33 -7.54
CA GLU A 51 -0.52 -4.74 -7.63
C GLU A 51 0.33 -5.67 -6.75
N GLN A 52 1.54 -5.27 -6.35
CA GLN A 52 2.37 -6.01 -5.41
C GLN A 52 2.01 -5.74 -3.94
N LEU A 53 1.02 -4.87 -3.70
CA LEU A 53 0.57 -4.50 -2.36
C LEU A 53 -0.82 -5.08 -2.08
N ALA A 54 -1.08 -5.37 -0.81
CA ALA A 54 -2.42 -5.67 -0.30
C ALA A 54 -2.70 -4.78 0.90
N GLU A 55 -3.87 -4.16 0.95
CA GLU A 55 -4.28 -3.40 2.13
C GLU A 55 -4.42 -4.32 3.34
N VAL A 56 -3.83 -3.92 4.46
CA VAL A 56 -4.04 -4.57 5.75
C VAL A 56 -5.37 -4.01 6.28
N ARG A 57 -6.47 -4.72 6.02
CA ARG A 57 -7.79 -4.33 6.53
C ARG A 57 -7.70 -4.00 8.02
N ARG A 58 -8.08 -2.78 8.39
CA ARG A 58 -8.36 -2.44 9.79
C ARG A 58 -9.46 -3.37 10.26
N ARG A 59 -9.24 -4.05 11.40
CA ARG A 59 -10.33 -4.70 12.12
C ARG A 59 -11.36 -3.60 12.37
N THR A 60 -12.51 -3.69 11.74
CA THR A 60 -13.66 -2.84 12.06
C THR A 60 -13.88 -2.98 13.56
N GLU A 61 -13.68 -1.89 14.30
CA GLU A 61 -14.16 -1.82 15.67
C GLU A 61 -15.68 -1.97 15.59
N SER A 62 -16.17 -3.14 15.98
CA SER A 62 -17.57 -3.32 16.31
C SER A 62 -17.84 -2.51 17.58
N SER A 63 -18.73 -1.53 17.49
CA SER A 63 -19.49 -0.99 18.62
C SER A 63 -20.91 -0.73 18.16
#